data_AF-A0A0E4G9B8-F1
#
_entry.id   AF-A0A0E4G9B8-F1
#
_cell.length_a   1.000
_cell.length_b   1.000
_cell.length_c   1.000
_cell.angle_alpha   90.00
_cell.angle_beta   90.00
_cell.angle_gamma   90.00
#
_symmetry.space_group_name_H-M   'P 1'
#
loop_
_entity.id
_entity.type
_entity.pdbx_description
1 polymer ?
#
loop_
_entity_poly.entity_id
_entity_poly.type
_entity_poly.pdbx_seq_one_letter_code
_entity_poly.pdbx_strand_id
1 'polypeptide(L)'
;MYKHVYFHKTTRSAEIITRKILNRAKELITSKEMECPPYLDVLFLSKPEDKEKYLTSYLELDDMILWYWFHQWVNSDDKLLSELCDRLLNRKLLKSIDISGINVAELIRLIIYVSSIPTMVLLNF
;
A
#
# COMPACT_ATOMS: atom_id res chain seq x y z
N MET A 1 -2.15 2.30 25.60
CA MET A 1 -1.35 2.32 24.36
C MET A 1 -2.07 1.69 23.16
N TYR A 2 -2.67 0.50 23.29
CA TYR A 2 -3.08 -0.30 22.13
C TYR A 2 -4.03 0.41 21.14
N LYS A 3 -5.21 0.87 21.58
CA LYS A 3 -6.19 1.53 20.70
C LYS A 3 -5.75 2.89 20.15
N HIS A 4 -5.17 3.73 21.00
CA HIS A 4 -4.78 5.09 20.61
C HIS A 4 -3.57 5.16 19.68
N VAL A 5 -2.75 4.10 19.62
CA VAL A 5 -1.52 4.07 18.81
C VAL A 5 -1.66 3.14 17.61
N TYR A 6 -1.97 1.84 17.81
CA TYR A 6 -2.00 0.86 16.72
C TYR A 6 -3.23 0.98 15.83
N PHE A 7 -4.37 1.37 16.42
CA PHE A 7 -5.62 1.58 15.70
C PHE A 7 -5.88 3.06 15.41
N HIS A 8 -4.85 3.90 15.44
CA HIS A 8 -5.02 5.29 15.06
C HIS A 8 -5.31 5.40 13.56
N LYS A 9 -6.40 6.08 13.20
CA LYS A 9 -6.87 6.23 11.81
C LYS A 9 -5.80 6.68 10.82
N THR A 10 -4.93 7.58 11.25
CA THR A 10 -3.83 8.11 10.42
C THR A 10 -2.79 7.03 10.12
N THR A 11 -2.42 6.21 11.11
CA THR A 11 -1.46 5.12 10.94
C THR A 11 -2.02 4.05 10.01
N ARG A 12 -3.29 3.67 10.22
CA ARG A 12 -4.00 2.71 9.36
C ARG A 12 -4.14 3.23 7.93
N SER A 13 -4.38 4.52 7.74
CA SER A 13 -4.38 5.11 6.41
C SER A 13 -3.03 5.00 5.71
N ALA A 14 -1.92 5.26 6.41
CA ALA A 14 -0.60 5.15 5.81
C ALA A 14 -0.31 3.69 5.40
N GLU A 15 -0.60 2.72 6.29
CA GLU A 15 -0.50 1.29 6.00
C GLU A 15 -1.31 0.87 4.76
N ILE A 16 -2.55 1.36 4.64
CA ILE A 16 -3.39 1.08 3.46
C ILE A 16 -2.73 1.62 2.18
N ILE A 17 -2.19 2.85 2.21
CA ILE A 17 -1.51 3.43 1.05
C ILE A 17 -0.28 2.58 0.71
N THR A 18 0.58 2.27 1.68
CA THR A 18 1.77 1.43 1.48
C THR A 18 1.41 0.08 0.87
N ARG A 19 0.37 -0.60 1.38
CA ARG A 19 -0.10 -1.86 0.81
C ARG A 19 -0.58 -1.70 -0.63
N LYS A 20 -1.31 -0.61 -0.94
CA LYS A 20 -1.75 -0.31 -2.31
C LYS A 20 -0.57 -0.06 -3.26
N ILE A 21 0.46 0.66 -2.82
CA ILE A 21 1.70 0.87 -3.58
C ILE A 21 2.33 -0.48 -3.93
N LEU A 22 2.58 -1.33 -2.92
CA LEU A 22 3.24 -2.62 -3.12
C LEU A 22 2.40 -3.56 -3.99
N ASN A 23 1.08 -3.60 -3.83
CA ASN A 23 0.20 -4.40 -4.68
C ASN A 23 0.23 -3.91 -6.14
N ARG A 24 0.16 -2.59 -6.37
CA ARG A 24 0.20 -2.04 -7.72
C ARG A 24 1.55 -2.29 -8.39
N ALA A 25 2.65 -2.11 -7.66
CA ALA A 25 3.98 -2.45 -8.15
C ALA A 25 4.07 -3.94 -8.54
N LYS A 26 3.53 -4.85 -7.72
CA LYS A 26 3.47 -6.28 -8.02
C LYS A 26 2.68 -6.58 -9.31
N GLU A 27 1.52 -5.96 -9.49
CA GLU A 27 0.70 -6.11 -10.70
C GLU A 27 1.49 -5.71 -11.96
N LEU A 28 2.16 -4.55 -11.93
CA LEU A 28 2.96 -4.05 -13.04
C LEU A 28 4.17 -4.96 -13.34
N ILE A 29 4.83 -5.49 -12.30
CA ILE A 29 5.97 -6.41 -12.46
C ILE A 29 5.52 -7.74 -13.06
N THR A 30 4.45 -8.32 -12.53
CA THR A 30 3.94 -9.62 -12.99
C THR A 30 3.35 -9.56 -14.41
N SER A 31 2.79 -8.43 -14.80
CA SER A 31 2.33 -8.16 -16.17
C SER A 31 3.44 -7.76 -17.15
N LYS A 32 4.69 -7.60 -16.67
CA LYS A 32 5.85 -7.13 -17.44
C LYS A 32 5.73 -5.70 -17.97
N GLU A 33 4.89 -4.88 -17.33
CA GLU A 33 4.77 -3.43 -17.59
C GLU A 33 5.82 -2.63 -16.82
N MET A 34 6.43 -3.22 -15.78
CA MET A 34 7.51 -2.64 -15.01
C MET A 34 8.58 -3.70 -14.72
N GLU A 35 9.85 -3.35 -14.82
CA GLU A 35 10.93 -4.25 -14.37
C GLU A 35 10.93 -4.38 -12.85
N CYS A 36 11.25 -5.58 -12.34
CA CYS A 36 11.36 -5.76 -10.90
C CYS A 36 12.55 -4.94 -10.38
N PRO A 37 12.33 -3.99 -9.44
CA PRO A 37 13.42 -3.20 -8.94
C PRO A 37 14.42 -4.05 -8.15
N PRO A 38 15.73 -3.70 -8.21
CA PRO A 38 16.74 -4.28 -7.32
C PRO A 38 16.29 -4.30 -5.86
N TYR A 39 16.63 -5.38 -5.15
CA TYR A 39 16.33 -5.60 -3.73
C TYR A 39 14.85 -5.74 -3.34
N LEU A 40 13.91 -5.60 -4.30
CA LEU A 40 12.47 -5.82 -4.06
C LEU A 40 11.94 -7.13 -4.66
N ASP A 41 12.80 -7.93 -5.27
CA ASP A 41 12.47 -9.23 -5.84
C ASP A 41 11.79 -10.15 -4.83
N VAL A 42 12.28 -10.15 -3.59
CA VAL A 42 11.73 -10.88 -2.45
C VAL A 42 10.25 -10.56 -2.14
N LEU A 43 9.78 -9.36 -2.50
CA LEU A 43 8.40 -8.92 -2.24
C LEU A 43 7.41 -9.32 -3.35
N PHE A 44 7.88 -9.36 -4.59
CA PHE A 44 7.01 -9.43 -5.75
C PHE A 44 7.09 -10.74 -6.50
N LEU A 45 8.27 -11.37 -6.51
CA LEU A 45 8.49 -12.63 -7.17
C LEU A 45 8.16 -13.79 -6.22
N SER A 46 7.66 -14.90 -6.78
CA SER A 46 7.36 -16.12 -6.02
C SER A 46 8.60 -16.59 -5.24
N LYS A 47 8.38 -17.32 -4.14
CA LYS A 47 9.47 -17.93 -3.35
C LYS A 47 10.45 -18.62 -4.31
N PRO A 48 11.70 -18.19 -4.38
CA PRO A 48 12.65 -18.77 -5.30
C PRO A 48 12.95 -20.21 -4.87
N GLU A 49 13.28 -21.04 -5.86
CA GLU A 49 13.74 -22.41 -5.64
C GLU A 49 15.00 -22.42 -4.74
N ASP A 50 15.80 -21.36 -4.84
CA ASP A 50 16.96 -21.09 -4.00
C ASP A 50 16.58 -20.32 -2.72
N LYS A 51 16.45 -21.06 -1.62
CA LYS A 51 16.15 -20.52 -0.30
C LYS A 51 17.25 -19.64 0.28
N GLU A 52 18.52 -19.92 -0.04
CA GLU A 52 19.64 -19.13 0.49
C GLU A 52 19.65 -17.75 -0.14
N LYS A 53 19.47 -17.67 -1.47
CA LYS A 53 19.31 -16.39 -2.16
C LYS A 53 18.12 -15.60 -1.64
N TYR A 54 16.95 -16.24 -1.43
CA TYR A 54 15.79 -15.56 -0.84
C TYR A 54 16.09 -14.94 0.51
N LEU A 55 16.75 -15.72 1.39
CA LEU A 55 17.07 -15.27 2.74
C LEU A 55 18.00 -14.07 2.70
N THR A 56 19.03 -14.10 1.86
CA THR A 56 19.94 -12.95 1.69
C THR A 56 19.19 -11.71 1.22
N SER A 57 18.39 -11.79 0.14
CA SER A 57 17.57 -10.65 -0.32
C SER A 57 16.60 -10.15 0.75
N TYR A 58 15.99 -11.06 1.52
CA TYR A 58 15.09 -10.71 2.60
C TYR A 58 15.79 -9.96 3.74
N LEU A 59 17.01 -10.38 4.10
CA LEU A 59 17.81 -9.74 5.15
C LEU A 59 18.38 -8.39 4.73
N GLU A 60 18.57 -8.17 3.43
CA GLU A 60 18.96 -6.87 2.87
C GLU A 60 17.79 -5.89 2.79
N LEU A 61 16.54 -6.36 2.75
CA LEU A 61 15.38 -5.50 2.65
C LEU A 61 15.16 -4.69 3.94
N ASP A 62 15.15 -3.37 3.80
CA ASP A 62 14.84 -2.45 4.88
C ASP A 62 13.90 -1.31 4.42
N ASP A 63 13.52 -0.46 5.37
CA ASP A 63 12.67 0.68 5.11
C ASP A 63 13.33 1.70 4.16
N MET A 64 14.66 1.86 4.19
CA MET A 64 15.35 2.82 3.31
C MET A 64 15.24 2.41 1.84
N ILE A 65 15.36 1.12 1.54
CA ILE A 65 15.13 0.57 0.19
C ILE A 65 13.70 0.85 -0.25
N LEU A 66 12.71 0.60 0.61
CA LEU A 66 11.31 0.91 0.30
C LEU A 66 11.10 2.40 0.03
N TRP A 67 11.61 3.27 0.89
CA TRP A 67 11.48 4.73 0.72
C TRP A 67 12.17 5.21 -0.56
N TYR A 68 13.35 4.69 -0.89
CA TYR A 68 14.03 5.00 -2.14
C TYR A 68 13.13 4.69 -3.34
N TRP A 69 12.56 3.48 -3.41
CA TRP A 69 11.69 3.10 -4.52
C TRP A 69 10.40 3.90 -4.53
N PHE A 70 9.82 4.25 -3.38
CA PHE A 70 8.66 5.15 -3.34
C PHE A 70 8.98 6.52 -3.91
N HIS A 71 10.17 7.07 -3.65
CA HIS A 71 10.63 8.32 -4.26
C HIS A 71 10.81 8.20 -5.78
N GLN A 72 11.34 7.08 -6.27
CA GLN A 72 11.44 6.84 -7.72
C GLN A 72 10.05 6.73 -8.37
N TRP A 73 9.15 5.97 -7.75
CA TRP A 73 7.83 5.67 -8.30
C TRP A 73 6.86 6.85 -8.32
N VAL A 74 7.13 7.96 -7.62
CA VAL A 74 6.40 9.22 -7.83
C VAL A 74 6.42 9.65 -9.29
N ASN A 75 7.50 9.38 -10.01
CA ASN A 75 7.66 9.75 -11.41
C ASN A 75 7.34 8.60 -12.37
N SER A 76 6.69 7.53 -11.90
CA SER A 76 6.27 6.42 -12.75
C SER A 76 5.20 6.85 -13.75
N ASP A 77 5.24 6.28 -14.96
CA ASP A 77 4.19 6.48 -15.97
C ASP A 77 2.84 5.90 -15.53
N ASP A 78 2.83 4.92 -14.61
CA ASP A 78 1.59 4.44 -14.02
C ASP A 78 1.03 5.47 -13.05
N LYS A 79 -0.01 6.18 -13.50
CA LYS A 79 -0.65 7.26 -12.75
C LYS A 79 -1.11 6.84 -11.35
N LEU A 80 -1.60 5.62 -11.19
CA LEU A 80 -2.08 5.12 -9.90
C LEU A 80 -0.91 4.92 -8.92
N LEU A 81 0.17 4.27 -9.35
CA LEU A 81 1.37 4.08 -8.55
C LEU A 81 1.99 5.44 -8.16
N SER A 82 2.15 6.33 -9.14
CA SER A 82 2.65 7.70 -8.94
C SER A 82 1.82 8.46 -7.89
N GLU A 83 0.49 8.46 -8.01
CA GLU A 83 -0.40 9.16 -7.08
C GLU A 83 -0.31 8.58 -5.66
N LEU A 84 -0.26 7.25 -5.53
CA LEU A 84 -0.16 6.60 -4.22
C LEU A 84 1.18 6.92 -3.54
N CYS A 85 2.29 6.92 -4.28
CA CYS A 85 3.60 7.32 -3.78
C CYS A 85 3.62 8.80 -3.37
N ASP A 86 3.12 9.72 -4.21
CA ASP A 86 2.99 11.15 -3.87
C ASP A 86 2.20 11.34 -2.57
N ARG A 87 1.08 10.62 -2.43
CA ARG A 87 0.24 10.68 -1.23
C ARG A 87 0.99 10.25 0.03
N LEU A 88 1.76 9.17 -0.03
CA LEU A 88 2.52 8.68 1.12
C LEU A 88 3.63 9.66 1.51
N LEU A 89 4.46 10.06 0.55
CA LEU A 89 5.63 10.93 0.78
C LEU A 89 5.21 12.34 1.24
N ASN A 90 4.16 12.90 0.65
CA ASN A 90 3.65 14.22 1.00
C ASN A 90 2.56 14.17 2.09
N ARG A 91 2.37 13.02 2.74
CA ARG A 91 1.44 12.81 3.86
C ARG A 91 -0.01 13.21 3.54
N LYS A 92 -0.43 13.07 2.27
CA LYS A 92 -1.81 13.28 1.81
C LYS A 92 -2.62 12.00 2.04
N LEU A 93 -2.87 11.69 3.31
CA LEU A 93 -3.50 10.44 3.74
C LEU A 93 -4.98 10.33 3.32
N LEU A 94 -5.52 9.11 3.36
CA LEU A 94 -6.91 8.81 3.01
C LEU A 94 -7.84 9.25 4.14
N LYS A 95 -9.02 9.76 3.77
CA LYS A 95 -10.08 10.06 4.74
C LYS A 95 -10.73 8.75 5.17
N SER A 96 -10.99 8.59 6.46
CA SER A 96 -11.60 7.39 7.02
C SER A 96 -13.02 7.64 7.49
N ILE A 97 -13.92 6.69 7.23
CA ILE A 97 -15.22 6.61 7.89
C ILE A 97 -15.17 5.45 8.88
N ASP A 98 -15.58 5.72 10.12
CA ASP A 98 -15.77 4.69 11.13
C ASP A 98 -17.08 3.93 10.86
N ILE A 99 -16.97 2.61 10.78
CA ILE A 99 -18.11 1.71 10.54
C ILE A 99 -18.49 0.90 11.78
N SER A 100 -18.00 1.28 12.96
CA SER A 100 -18.41 0.64 14.21
C SER A 100 -19.89 0.94 14.51
N GLY A 101 -20.71 -0.12 14.55
CA GLY A 101 -22.12 -0.04 14.95
C GLY A 101 -23.14 0.28 13.84
N ILE A 102 -22.72 0.38 12.57
CA ILE A 102 -23.66 0.55 11.44
C ILE A 102 -24.25 -0.77 10.97
N ASN A 103 -25.47 -0.71 10.42
CA ASN A 103 -26.16 -1.88 9.87
C ASN A 103 -25.73 -2.18 8.41
N VAL A 104 -26.11 -3.35 7.89
CA VAL A 104 -25.74 -3.79 6.53
C VAL A 104 -26.24 -2.83 5.44
N ALA A 105 -27.43 -2.26 5.59
CA ALA A 105 -28.00 -1.34 4.60
C ALA A 105 -27.19 -0.03 4.53
N GLU A 106 -26.77 0.51 5.67
CA GLU A 106 -25.89 1.67 5.75
C GLU A 106 -24.50 1.38 5.20
N LEU A 107 -23.93 0.19 5.50
CA LEU A 107 -22.64 -0.23 4.97
C LEU A 107 -22.66 -0.29 3.44
N ILE A 108 -23.70 -0.86 2.84
CA ILE A 108 -23.84 -0.93 1.38
C ILE A 108 -23.86 0.47 0.77
N ARG A 109 -24.60 1.41 1.37
CA ARG A 109 -24.63 2.82 0.91
C ARG A 109 -23.24 3.47 0.98
N LEU A 110 -22.53 3.24 2.08
CA LEU A 110 -21.17 3.77 2.27
C LEU A 110 -20.17 3.17 1.29
N ILE A 111 -20.27 1.89 0.95
CA ILE A 111 -19.41 1.25 -0.06
C ILE A 111 -19.62 1.91 -1.44
N ILE A 112 -20.87 2.14 -1.84
CA ILE A 112 -21.19 2.82 -3.11
C ILE A 112 -20.67 4.27 -3.10
N TYR A 113 -20.79 4.96 -1.97
CA TYR A 113 -20.27 6.32 -1.83
C TYR A 113 -18.74 6.36 -1.90
N VAL A 114 -18.06 5.48 -1.17
CA VAL A 114 -16.59 5.43 -1.12
C VAL A 114 -16.00 4.99 -2.45
N SER A 115 -16.64 4.08 -3.20
CA SER A 115 -16.15 3.69 -4.53
C SER A 115 -16.18 4.85 -5.54
N SER A 116 -17.03 5.86 -5.31
CA SER A 116 -17.06 7.10 -6.10
C SER A 116 -16.00 8.15 -5.68
N ILE A 117 -15.33 7.97 -4.53
CA ILE A 117 -14.33 8.91 -3.98
C ILE A 117 -13.00 8.19 -3.78
N PRO A 118 -12.00 8.35 -4.67
CA PRO A 118 -10.73 7.62 -4.62
C PRO A 118 -9.94 7.82 -3.31
N THR A 119 -10.20 8.93 -2.62
CA THR A 119 -9.45 9.37 -1.44
C THR A 119 -9.98 8.84 -0.11
N MET A 120 -11.04 8.02 -0.12
CA MET A 120 -11.75 7.59 1.09
C MET A 120 -11.60 6.09 1.34
N VAL A 121 -11.55 5.68 2.61
CA VAL A 121 -11.48 4.27 3.02
C VAL A 121 -12.38 4.01 4.22
N LEU A 122 -13.00 2.83 4.25
CA LEU A 122 -13.76 2.34 5.40
C LEU A 122 -12.82 1.69 6.40
N LEU A 123 -12.91 2.10 7.67
CA LEU A 123 -12.12 1.55 8.77
C LEU A 123 -13.03 1.16 9.94
N ASN A 124 -12.70 0.03 10.56
CA ASN A 124 -13.35 -0.45 11.78
C ASN A 124 -12.36 -0.27 12.94
N PHE A 125 -12.80 0.41 14.01
CA PHE A 125 -11.98 0.77 15.18
C PHE A 125 -12.57 0.24 16.50
#